data_AF-A0A510PIW2-F1
#
_entry.id   AF-A0A510PIW2-F1
#
_cell.length_a   1.000
_cell.length_b   1.000
_cell.length_c   1.000
_cell.angle_alpha   90.00
_cell.angle_beta   90.00
_cell.angle_gamma   90.00
#
_symmetry.space_group_name_H-M   'P 1'
#
loop_
_entity.id
_entity.type
_entity.pdbx_description
1 polymer ?
#
loop_
_entity_poly.entity_id
_entity_poly.type
_entity_poly.pdbx_seq_one_letter_code
_entity_poly.pdbx_strand_id
1 'polypeptide(L)'
;MTSAVPRLSYPDSPIADLRGLYNFILNPQLLAAEKGNPSIVSFCQKISPVDPLEILSRIASSYATHCYWENPERETAFLGYGIAFAATFHGKQRFLKAQKFIENCQQRIIKIDNYSEITPRIFCSFTFFDSERATPFPSATLTLPKFQIIKKQSEYFFLTNLLITGEKEIENSLEETINNLKIIQNNSSNCRQNPRQDPCSYYIHPTYNFQAAVADALQSIQAQNFSKIVLAHALDVISPRPFHLVNCLDNLRQRHPDCYTFSLGNGRGDHFIGASPERLLTVHQGQLITDALAGSAPRGENAIEDALLANKLLASEKEQREHRAVSDFINQKLRQIGLNPQNSPSRLLKLSNIQHLWTPIHAKLKPSIHPLEIVAQLHPTPAVAGVPTEIALAQIRHYETFDRSLYAAPLGWIDCQNNSEFIVGIRSALIEGDRARLYAGAGIVAGSDPEKELAEIQLKFQALLKALT
;
A
#
# COMPACT_ATOMS: atom_id res chain seq x y z
N MET A 1 27.81 0.23 2.16
CA MET A 1 27.98 1.66 2.50
C MET A 1 26.83 2.38 1.82
N THR A 2 25.84 2.85 2.58
CA THR A 2 24.75 3.68 2.03
C THR A 2 25.37 5.00 1.59
N SER A 3 25.65 5.16 0.30
CA SER A 3 26.01 6.47 -0.23
C SER A 3 24.77 7.35 -0.06
N ALA A 4 24.84 8.31 0.85
CA ALA A 4 23.78 9.30 0.97
C ALA A 4 23.56 9.94 -0.40
N VAL A 5 22.30 10.07 -0.81
CA VAL A 5 21.93 10.78 -2.05
C VAL A 5 22.67 12.11 -2.12
N PRO A 6 23.42 12.39 -3.19
CA PRO A 6 24.13 13.64 -3.36
C PRO A 6 23.19 14.83 -3.16
N ARG A 7 23.62 15.79 -2.34
CA ARG A 7 22.84 16.99 -2.01
C ARG A 7 23.60 18.23 -2.44
N LEU A 8 22.87 19.13 -3.09
CA LEU A 8 23.35 20.45 -3.43
C LEU A 8 22.43 21.48 -2.77
N SER A 9 23.02 22.42 -2.03
CA SER A 9 22.27 23.54 -1.48
C SER A 9 21.93 24.52 -2.60
N TYR A 10 20.68 25.00 -2.61
CA TYR A 10 20.22 26.03 -3.53
C TYR A 10 19.84 27.27 -2.70
N PRO A 11 20.28 28.48 -3.11
CA PRO A 11 20.19 29.68 -2.29
C PRO A 11 18.74 30.16 -2.06
N ASP A 12 17.86 29.98 -3.05
CA ASP A 12 16.45 30.40 -3.00
C ASP A 12 15.49 29.19 -2.96
N SER A 13 14.16 29.42 -3.03
CA SER A 13 13.23 28.33 -3.34
C SER A 13 13.50 27.88 -4.79
N PRO A 14 13.92 26.62 -5.04
CA PRO A 14 14.32 26.18 -6.39
C PRO A 14 13.21 26.40 -7.43
N ILE A 15 11.97 26.25 -6.98
CA ILE A 15 10.77 26.39 -7.80
C ILE A 15 10.39 27.86 -8.03
N ALA A 16 10.81 28.79 -7.16
CA ALA A 16 10.55 30.22 -7.32
C ALA A 16 11.54 30.90 -8.29
N ASP A 17 12.76 30.36 -8.41
CA ASP A 17 13.80 30.83 -9.34
C ASP A 17 14.11 29.79 -10.42
N LEU A 18 13.17 29.64 -11.36
CA LEU A 18 13.25 28.60 -12.40
C LEU A 18 14.38 28.84 -13.41
N ARG A 19 14.72 30.11 -13.67
CA ARG A 19 15.84 30.45 -14.57
C ARG A 19 17.18 30.13 -13.91
N GLY A 20 17.36 30.50 -12.65
CA GLY A 20 18.53 30.07 -11.90
C GLY A 20 18.58 28.55 -11.76
N LEU A 21 17.43 27.90 -11.54
CA LEU A 21 17.34 26.45 -11.42
C LEU A 21 17.72 25.75 -12.73
N TYR A 22 17.20 26.23 -13.85
CA TYR A 22 17.54 25.72 -15.18
C TYR A 22 19.06 25.83 -15.41
N ASN A 23 19.64 27.01 -15.18
CA ASN A 23 21.08 27.23 -15.31
C ASN A 23 21.90 26.35 -14.34
N PHE A 24 21.35 26.10 -13.14
CA PHE A 24 21.97 25.23 -12.15
C PHE A 24 21.97 23.76 -12.60
N ILE A 25 20.85 23.27 -13.16
CA ILE A 25 20.73 21.91 -13.70
C ILE A 25 21.64 21.73 -14.92
N LEU A 26 21.81 22.77 -15.76
CA LEU A 26 22.72 22.76 -16.91
C LEU A 26 24.20 22.68 -16.53
N ASN A 27 24.55 22.64 -15.24
CA ASN A 27 25.91 22.41 -14.81
C ASN A 27 26.44 21.09 -15.41
N PRO A 28 27.59 21.10 -16.12
CA PRO A 28 28.17 19.91 -16.74
C PRO A 28 28.39 18.74 -15.78
N GLN A 29 28.58 19.00 -14.48
CA GLN A 29 28.71 17.96 -13.46
C GLN A 29 27.42 17.19 -13.19
N LEU A 30 26.26 17.83 -13.37
CA LEU A 30 24.93 17.20 -13.26
C LEU A 30 24.53 16.50 -14.56
N LEU A 31 24.94 17.09 -15.69
CA LEU A 31 24.76 16.54 -17.04
C LEU A 31 25.75 15.41 -17.38
N ALA A 32 26.81 15.20 -16.58
CA ALA A 32 27.83 14.18 -16.78
C ALA A 32 27.32 12.73 -16.62
N ALA A 33 26.01 12.53 -16.49
CA ALA A 33 25.38 11.24 -16.63
C ALA A 33 25.80 10.61 -17.98
N GLU A 34 26.60 9.54 -17.89
CA GLU A 34 27.05 8.78 -19.05
C GLU A 34 25.86 8.44 -19.96
N LYS A 35 26.07 8.44 -21.28
CA LYS A 35 25.07 7.97 -22.26
C LYS A 35 24.60 6.57 -21.85
N GLY A 36 23.41 6.48 -21.25
CA GLY A 36 22.82 5.23 -20.75
C GLY A 36 22.40 5.24 -19.26
N ASN A 37 22.81 6.22 -18.46
CA ASN A 37 22.46 6.30 -17.03
C ASN A 37 22.04 7.73 -16.59
N PRO A 38 20.86 8.22 -17.01
CA PRO A 38 20.46 9.61 -16.82
C PRO A 38 20.28 9.99 -15.34
N SER A 39 20.77 11.16 -14.93
CA SER A 39 20.56 11.71 -13.57
C SER A 39 19.08 12.01 -13.31
N ILE A 40 18.66 11.93 -12.05
CA ILE A 40 17.33 12.33 -11.60
C ILE A 40 17.49 13.49 -10.65
N VAL A 41 17.02 14.68 -11.01
CA VAL A 41 17.12 15.84 -10.14
C VAL A 41 15.82 16.00 -9.37
N SER A 42 15.91 16.02 -8.04
CA SER A 42 14.77 16.19 -7.14
C SER A 42 14.78 17.55 -6.47
N PHE A 43 13.63 18.21 -6.45
CA PHE A 43 13.41 19.46 -5.72
C PHE A 43 12.30 19.29 -4.70
N CYS A 44 12.46 19.89 -3.53
CA CYS A 44 11.41 19.95 -2.52
C CYS A 44 11.17 21.40 -2.10
N GLN A 45 9.90 21.78 -1.99
CA GLN A 45 9.47 23.03 -1.37
C GLN A 45 8.34 22.79 -0.38
N LYS A 46 8.31 23.59 0.67
CA LYS A 46 7.14 23.69 1.54
C LYS A 46 6.03 24.43 0.80
N ILE A 47 4.79 23.96 0.94
CA ILE A 47 3.60 24.57 0.33
C ILE A 47 2.55 24.87 1.39
N SER A 48 1.57 25.70 1.03
CA SER A 48 0.38 25.91 1.86
C SER A 48 -0.39 24.61 2.08
N PRO A 49 -1.15 24.48 3.18
CA PRO A 49 -1.99 23.31 3.42
C PRO A 49 -2.93 23.02 2.24
N VAL A 50 -2.93 21.76 1.81
CA VAL A 50 -3.80 21.23 0.74
C VAL A 50 -4.24 19.82 1.11
N ASP A 51 -5.44 19.38 0.71
CA ASP A 51 -5.84 17.98 0.85
C ASP A 51 -5.26 17.16 -0.33
N PRO A 52 -4.33 16.20 -0.11
CA PRO A 52 -3.80 15.40 -1.20
C PRO A 52 -4.88 14.63 -1.98
N LEU A 53 -5.99 14.25 -1.35
CA LEU A 53 -7.11 13.60 -2.04
C LEU A 53 -7.83 14.57 -2.98
N GLU A 54 -7.99 15.82 -2.55
CA GLU A 54 -8.57 16.87 -3.38
C GLU A 54 -7.65 17.17 -4.58
N ILE A 55 -6.33 17.21 -4.37
CA ILE A 55 -5.39 17.37 -5.48
C ILE A 55 -5.53 16.22 -6.47
N LEU A 56 -5.60 14.97 -5.97
CA LEU A 56 -5.87 13.81 -6.83
C LEU A 56 -7.13 14.04 -7.66
N SER A 57 -8.21 14.57 -7.10
CA SER A 57 -9.45 14.86 -7.86
C SER A 57 -9.27 15.85 -9.02
N ARG A 58 -8.34 16.80 -8.89
CA ARG A 58 -8.09 17.84 -9.90
C ARG A 58 -7.19 17.35 -11.03
N ILE A 59 -6.31 16.39 -10.74
CA ILE A 59 -5.33 15.85 -11.69
C ILE A 59 -5.67 14.44 -12.19
N ALA A 60 -6.61 13.75 -11.54
CA ALA A 60 -6.98 12.38 -11.86
C ALA A 60 -7.62 12.33 -13.24
N SER A 61 -6.83 11.97 -14.24
CA SER A 61 -7.34 11.29 -15.42
C SER A 61 -7.37 9.79 -15.13
N SER A 62 -8.38 9.07 -15.65
CA SER A 62 -8.48 7.62 -15.51
C SER A 62 -7.22 6.88 -16.02
N TYR A 63 -6.42 7.53 -16.86
CA TYR A 63 -5.21 6.99 -17.48
C TYR A 63 -3.91 7.48 -16.84
N ALA A 64 -3.96 8.12 -15.67
CA ALA A 64 -2.76 8.52 -14.95
C ALA A 64 -2.26 7.42 -14.00
N THR A 65 -0.96 7.17 -14.04
CA THR A 65 -0.29 6.42 -12.95
C THR A 65 -0.23 7.31 -11.72
N HIS A 66 -0.75 6.81 -10.61
CA HIS A 66 -0.70 7.51 -9.33
C HIS A 66 -0.60 6.52 -8.17
N CYS A 67 -0.11 7.03 -7.04
CA CYS A 67 -0.22 6.40 -5.74
C CYS A 67 -0.81 7.42 -4.77
N TYR A 68 -1.87 7.04 -4.08
CA TYR A 68 -2.41 7.75 -2.94
C TYR A 68 -2.25 6.88 -1.68
N TRP A 69 -1.92 7.52 -0.58
CA TRP A 69 -1.76 6.87 0.71
C TRP A 69 -2.04 7.87 1.83
N GLU A 70 -2.90 7.53 2.77
CA GLU A 70 -3.23 8.38 3.91
C GLU A 70 -3.47 7.52 5.15
N ASN A 71 -2.98 8.00 6.30
CA ASN A 71 -3.39 7.53 7.62
C ASN A 71 -3.82 8.77 8.44
N PRO A 72 -5.13 8.99 8.61
CA PRO A 72 -5.67 10.15 9.30
C PRO A 72 -5.20 10.26 10.76
N GLU A 73 -5.20 9.15 11.52
CA GLU A 73 -4.75 9.14 12.92
C GLU A 73 -3.27 9.51 13.09
N ARG A 74 -2.44 9.19 12.10
CA ARG A 74 -1.02 9.56 12.10
C ARG A 74 -0.75 10.95 11.51
N GLU A 75 -1.79 11.62 11.01
CA GLU A 75 -1.69 12.88 10.28
C GLU A 75 -0.68 12.85 9.12
N THR A 76 -0.58 11.69 8.44
CA THR A 76 0.32 11.50 7.31
C THR A 76 -0.46 11.21 6.05
N ALA A 77 -0.11 11.90 4.96
CA ALA A 77 -0.65 11.59 3.64
C ALA A 77 0.42 11.78 2.56
N PHE A 78 0.24 11.06 1.47
CA PHE A 78 1.14 11.01 0.34
C PHE A 78 0.34 10.84 -0.95
N LEU A 79 0.60 11.72 -1.91
CA LEU A 79 0.15 11.58 -3.28
C LEU A 79 1.38 11.60 -4.20
N GLY A 80 1.63 10.52 -4.92
CA GLY A 80 2.56 10.48 -6.04
C GLY A 80 1.79 10.46 -7.36
N TYR A 81 2.19 11.30 -8.32
CA TYR A 81 1.55 11.38 -9.63
C TYR A 81 2.56 11.36 -10.78
N GLY A 82 2.20 10.66 -11.86
CA GLY A 82 3.03 10.49 -13.04
C GLY A 82 4.24 9.57 -12.80
N ILE A 83 5.03 9.35 -13.84
CA ILE A 83 6.24 8.52 -13.80
C ILE A 83 7.44 9.38 -14.19
N ALA A 84 8.40 9.55 -13.27
CA ALA A 84 9.75 10.06 -13.59
C ALA A 84 10.68 8.90 -13.96
N PHE A 85 10.62 7.81 -13.18
CA PHE A 85 11.38 6.60 -13.42
C PHE A 85 10.61 5.40 -12.88
N ALA A 86 10.52 4.30 -13.63
CA ALA A 86 9.77 3.12 -13.21
C ALA A 86 10.36 1.82 -13.76
N ALA A 87 10.02 0.72 -13.12
CA ALA A 87 10.28 -0.62 -13.61
C ALA A 87 9.21 -1.61 -13.15
N THR A 88 9.04 -2.67 -13.94
CA THR A 88 8.19 -3.80 -13.59
C THR A 88 9.00 -5.09 -13.62
N PHE A 89 8.69 -6.00 -12.70
CA PHE A 89 9.38 -7.29 -12.60
C PHE A 89 8.40 -8.44 -12.37
N HIS A 90 8.77 -9.62 -12.87
CA HIS A 90 8.00 -10.85 -12.76
C HIS A 90 8.85 -11.99 -12.18
N GLY A 91 8.16 -13.03 -11.71
CA GLY A 91 8.77 -14.25 -11.17
C GLY A 91 9.37 -14.11 -9.76
N LYS A 92 9.92 -15.23 -9.27
CA LYS A 92 10.43 -15.38 -7.89
C LYS A 92 11.44 -14.33 -7.44
N GLN A 93 12.25 -13.81 -8.37
CA GLN A 93 13.29 -12.82 -8.08
C GLN A 93 12.80 -11.37 -8.13
N ARG A 94 11.49 -11.12 -8.25
CA ARG A 94 10.93 -9.77 -8.36
C ARG A 94 11.36 -8.83 -7.23
N PHE A 95 11.46 -9.30 -5.99
CA PHE A 95 11.92 -8.50 -4.85
C PHE A 95 13.40 -8.11 -4.95
N LEU A 96 14.25 -9.05 -5.39
CA LEU A 96 15.68 -8.78 -5.60
C LEU A 96 15.90 -7.80 -6.76
N LYS A 97 15.16 -7.94 -7.86
CA LYS A 97 15.20 -7.01 -8.98
C LYS A 97 14.69 -5.62 -8.59
N ALA A 98 13.61 -5.58 -7.81
CA ALA A 98 13.06 -4.37 -7.21
C ALA A 98 14.09 -3.65 -6.32
N GLN A 99 14.80 -4.37 -5.46
CA GLN A 99 15.87 -3.81 -4.64
C GLN A 99 16.97 -3.18 -5.50
N LYS A 100 17.48 -3.90 -6.50
CA LYS A 100 18.52 -3.37 -7.41
C LYS A 100 18.06 -2.11 -8.15
N PHE A 101 16.79 -2.06 -8.53
CA PHE A 101 16.20 -0.87 -9.14
C PHE A 101 16.17 0.32 -8.17
N ILE A 102 15.77 0.09 -6.91
CA ILE A 102 15.75 1.14 -5.88
C ILE A 102 17.16 1.67 -5.62
N GLU A 103 18.14 0.78 -5.45
CA GLU A 103 19.55 1.14 -5.26
C GLU A 103 20.07 1.95 -6.47
N ASN A 104 19.76 1.54 -7.70
CA ASN A 104 20.10 2.31 -8.90
C ASN A 104 19.41 3.68 -8.93
N CYS A 105 18.13 3.74 -8.57
CA CYS A 105 17.38 4.98 -8.49
C CYS A 105 18.00 5.94 -7.47
N GLN A 106 18.32 5.46 -6.27
CA GLN A 106 18.99 6.23 -5.21
C GLN A 106 20.36 6.78 -5.65
N GLN A 107 21.15 6.00 -6.40
CA GLN A 107 22.44 6.45 -6.93
C GLN A 107 22.32 7.55 -7.98
N ARG A 108 21.18 7.62 -8.67
CA ARG A 108 20.92 8.58 -9.75
C ARG A 108 20.20 9.84 -9.27
N ILE A 109 19.52 9.76 -8.13
CA ILE A 109 18.86 10.91 -7.54
C ILE A 109 19.92 11.89 -7.05
N ILE A 110 19.77 13.15 -7.42
CA ILE A 110 20.52 14.29 -6.92
C ILE A 110 19.50 15.25 -6.36
N LYS A 111 19.62 15.54 -5.07
CA LYS A 111 18.63 16.32 -4.35
C LYS A 111 19.09 17.77 -4.21
N ILE A 112 18.24 18.70 -4.64
CA ILE A 112 18.52 20.14 -4.66
C ILE A 112 17.50 20.85 -3.79
N ASP A 113 17.72 20.83 -2.47
CA ASP A 113 16.94 21.59 -1.48
C ASP A 113 17.59 21.54 -0.09
N ASN A 114 16.96 22.26 0.85
CA ASN A 114 17.40 22.39 2.24
C ASN A 114 16.63 21.45 3.21
N TYR A 115 15.76 20.56 2.74
CA TYR A 115 14.84 19.76 3.57
C TYR A 115 15.36 18.35 3.83
N SER A 116 16.32 18.20 4.75
CA SER A 116 17.02 16.92 4.95
C SER A 116 16.14 15.69 5.25
N GLU A 117 14.95 15.87 5.84
CA GLU A 117 14.02 14.81 6.23
C GLU A 117 13.07 14.35 5.12
N ILE A 118 12.77 15.21 4.14
CA ILE A 118 11.81 14.90 3.08
C ILE A 118 12.59 14.38 1.88
N THR A 119 12.52 13.08 1.61
CA THR A 119 13.25 12.50 0.47
C THR A 119 12.28 11.87 -0.53
N PRO A 120 12.68 11.77 -1.82
CA PRO A 120 11.84 11.15 -2.83
C PRO A 120 11.45 9.73 -2.42
N ARG A 121 10.15 9.45 -2.46
CA ARG A 121 9.60 8.12 -2.21
C ARG A 121 9.42 7.38 -3.54
N ILE A 122 9.95 6.17 -3.59
CA ILE A 122 9.71 5.21 -4.66
C ILE A 122 8.55 4.34 -4.20
N PHE A 123 7.44 4.42 -4.93
CA PHE A 123 6.28 3.60 -4.67
C PHE A 123 6.52 2.17 -5.15
N CYS A 124 6.07 1.20 -4.36
CA CYS A 124 6.29 -0.21 -4.57
C CYS A 124 4.96 -0.97 -4.38
N SER A 125 4.54 -1.71 -5.40
CA SER A 125 3.46 -2.68 -5.28
C SER A 125 3.92 -4.06 -5.74
N PHE A 126 3.45 -5.09 -5.05
CA PHE A 126 3.71 -6.48 -5.37
C PHE A 126 2.39 -7.23 -5.41
N THR A 127 2.24 -8.18 -6.32
CA THR A 127 1.07 -9.07 -6.32
C THR A 127 1.25 -10.21 -5.32
N PHE A 128 0.16 -10.83 -4.90
CA PHE A 128 0.17 -11.92 -3.92
C PHE A 128 1.06 -13.08 -4.40
N PHE A 129 0.83 -13.52 -5.64
CA PHE A 129 1.63 -14.54 -6.32
C PHE A 129 2.61 -13.92 -7.31
N ASP A 130 3.73 -14.60 -7.52
CA ASP A 130 4.79 -14.27 -8.49
C ASP A 130 4.44 -14.60 -9.95
N SER A 131 3.14 -14.54 -10.28
CA SER A 131 2.58 -14.99 -11.55
C SER A 131 3.13 -14.21 -12.76
N GLU A 132 3.36 -14.94 -13.84
CA GLU A 132 3.63 -14.39 -15.18
C GLU A 132 2.33 -14.14 -15.97
N ARG A 133 1.16 -14.51 -15.43
CA ARG A 133 -0.13 -14.22 -16.07
C ARG A 133 -0.35 -12.71 -16.16
N ALA A 134 -1.02 -12.29 -17.21
CA ALA A 134 -1.43 -10.91 -17.39
C ALA A 134 -2.49 -10.54 -16.33
N THR A 135 -2.10 -9.71 -15.37
CA THR A 135 -2.97 -9.08 -14.38
C THR A 135 -3.00 -7.57 -14.60
N PRO A 136 -4.04 -6.86 -14.16
CA PRO A 136 -4.11 -5.39 -14.25
C PRO A 136 -2.91 -4.69 -13.63
N PHE A 137 -2.21 -5.33 -12.69
CA PHE A 137 -0.97 -4.85 -12.09
C PHE A 137 0.13 -5.90 -12.26
N PRO A 138 1.33 -5.53 -12.76
CA PRO A 138 2.48 -6.42 -12.83
C PRO A 138 2.91 -6.96 -11.46
N SER A 139 3.60 -8.10 -11.48
CA SER A 139 4.01 -8.85 -10.29
C SER A 139 4.80 -8.03 -9.26
N ALA A 140 5.62 -7.10 -9.73
CA ALA A 140 6.20 -6.01 -8.97
C ALA A 140 6.18 -4.75 -9.83
N THR A 141 5.72 -3.64 -9.29
CA THR A 141 5.73 -2.33 -9.96
C THR A 141 6.39 -1.31 -9.05
N LEU A 142 7.43 -0.66 -9.56
CA LEU A 142 8.20 0.35 -8.86
C LEU A 142 8.11 1.65 -9.63
N THR A 143 7.73 2.73 -8.95
CA THR A 143 7.53 4.03 -9.58
C THR A 143 8.10 5.13 -8.70
N LEU A 144 9.08 5.87 -9.22
CA LEU A 144 9.41 7.19 -8.75
C LEU A 144 8.45 8.19 -9.42
N PRO A 145 7.55 8.84 -8.67
CA PRO A 145 6.58 9.77 -9.25
C PRO A 145 7.24 11.02 -9.83
N LYS A 146 6.64 11.60 -10.87
CA LYS A 146 7.05 12.92 -11.39
C LYS A 146 6.94 13.97 -10.30
N PHE A 147 5.84 13.98 -9.56
CA PHE A 147 5.73 14.78 -8.36
C PHE A 147 5.04 14.05 -7.21
N GLN A 148 5.28 14.56 -6.02
CA GLN A 148 4.84 14.04 -4.75
C GLN A 148 4.30 15.19 -3.90
N ILE A 149 3.14 15.01 -3.30
CA ILE A 149 2.64 15.84 -2.19
C ILE A 149 2.78 15.00 -0.92
N ILE A 150 3.50 15.54 0.05
CA ILE A 150 3.77 14.88 1.33
C ILE A 150 3.18 15.74 2.44
N LYS A 151 2.21 15.19 3.16
CA LYS A 151 1.72 15.73 4.43
C LYS A 151 2.41 14.97 5.57
N LYS A 152 3.03 15.71 6.47
CA LYS A 152 3.58 15.21 7.73
C LYS A 152 3.07 16.14 8.84
N GLN A 153 2.12 15.67 9.64
CA GLN A 153 1.42 16.48 10.64
C GLN A 153 0.77 17.72 9.99
N SER A 154 1.16 18.92 10.43
CA SER A 154 0.68 20.21 9.90
C SER A 154 1.47 20.74 8.72
N GLU A 155 2.55 20.07 8.30
CA GLU A 155 3.43 20.52 7.23
C GLU A 155 3.16 19.79 5.91
N TYR A 156 3.24 20.57 4.81
CA TYR A 156 2.97 20.11 3.46
C TYR A 156 4.14 20.43 2.56
N PHE A 157 4.56 19.45 1.77
CA PHE A 157 5.68 19.56 0.86
C PHE A 157 5.26 19.14 -0.54
N PHE A 158 5.71 19.90 -1.53
CA PHE A 158 5.72 19.48 -2.92
C PHE A 158 7.14 19.08 -3.30
N LEU A 159 7.29 17.85 -3.78
CA LEU A 159 8.54 17.31 -4.28
C LEU A 159 8.37 16.90 -5.74
N THR A 160 9.29 17.29 -6.62
CA THR A 160 9.28 16.90 -8.04
C THR A 160 10.59 16.24 -8.43
N ASN A 161 10.53 15.25 -9.32
CA ASN A 161 11.65 14.47 -9.82
C ASN A 161 11.74 14.63 -11.34
N LEU A 162 12.86 15.18 -11.82
CA LEU A 162 13.13 15.42 -13.23
C LEU A 162 14.18 14.45 -13.74
N LEU A 163 13.82 13.66 -14.75
CA LEU A 163 14.76 12.77 -15.42
C LEU A 163 15.55 13.55 -16.48
N ILE A 164 16.85 13.68 -16.28
CA ILE A 164 17.73 14.50 -17.12
C ILE A 164 18.29 13.64 -18.26
N THR A 165 17.76 13.80 -19.47
CA THR A 165 18.19 13.07 -20.68
C THR A 165 18.73 13.98 -21.78
N GLY A 166 18.44 15.28 -21.72
CA GLY A 166 18.88 16.32 -22.64
C GLY A 166 18.33 17.68 -22.21
N GLU A 167 18.86 18.76 -22.81
CA GLU A 167 18.49 20.14 -22.44
C GLU A 167 17.01 20.44 -22.70
N LYS A 168 16.47 19.99 -23.84
CA LYS A 168 15.07 20.22 -24.22
C LYS A 168 14.09 19.53 -23.28
N GLU A 169 14.45 18.35 -22.78
CA GLU A 169 13.66 17.61 -21.80
C GLU A 169 13.64 18.30 -20.44
N ILE A 170 14.71 19.03 -20.07
CA ILE A 170 14.73 19.84 -18.85
C ILE A 170 13.69 20.96 -18.94
N GLU A 171 13.68 21.72 -20.02
CA GLU A 171 12.74 22.84 -20.22
C GLU A 171 11.29 22.38 -20.12
N ASN A 172 10.93 21.34 -20.89
CA ASN A 172 9.59 20.77 -20.89
C ASN A 172 9.17 20.29 -19.48
N SER A 173 10.09 19.65 -18.76
CA SER A 173 9.82 19.10 -17.42
C SER A 173 9.66 20.18 -16.36
N LEU A 174 10.41 21.29 -16.47
CA LEU A 174 10.25 22.46 -15.62
C LEU A 174 8.91 23.15 -15.90
N GLU A 175 8.53 23.34 -17.16
CA GLU A 175 7.22 23.89 -17.53
C GLU A 175 6.06 23.02 -16.99
N GLU A 176 6.15 21.70 -17.14
CA GLU A 176 5.18 20.76 -16.58
C GLU A 176 5.10 20.88 -15.05
N THR A 177 6.25 21.00 -14.38
CA THR A 177 6.32 21.18 -12.91
C THR A 177 5.60 22.46 -12.46
N ILE A 178 5.81 23.57 -13.17
CA ILE A 178 5.15 24.85 -12.88
C ILE A 178 3.64 24.74 -13.04
N ASN A 179 3.19 24.11 -14.13
CA ASN A 179 1.76 23.95 -14.39
C ASN A 179 1.11 23.08 -13.31
N ASN A 180 1.75 21.99 -12.91
CA ASN A 180 1.28 21.15 -11.81
C ASN A 180 1.20 21.92 -10.49
N LEU A 181 2.21 22.72 -10.18
CA LEU A 181 2.21 23.57 -8.99
C LEU A 181 1.10 24.62 -8.98
N LYS A 182 0.84 25.25 -10.12
CA LYS A 182 -0.29 26.18 -10.26
C LYS A 182 -1.63 25.48 -10.01
N ILE A 183 -1.81 24.25 -10.53
CA ILE A 183 -3.01 23.44 -10.27
C ILE A 183 -3.16 23.13 -8.78
N ILE A 184 -2.06 22.82 -8.10
CA ILE A 184 -2.03 22.50 -6.67
C ILE A 184 -2.35 23.74 -5.82
N GLN A 185 -1.76 24.89 -6.16
CA GLN A 185 -1.90 26.14 -5.40
C GLN A 185 -3.19 26.90 -5.71
N ASN A 186 -3.82 26.64 -6.86
CA ASN A 186 -5.10 27.23 -7.19
C ASN A 186 -6.17 26.71 -6.22
N ASN A 187 -6.41 27.46 -5.16
CA ASN A 187 -7.48 27.26 -4.17
C ASN A 187 -8.85 27.58 -4.76
N SER A 188 -9.15 27.13 -5.98
CA SER A 188 -10.52 27.20 -6.48
C SER A 188 -11.35 26.28 -5.63
N SER A 189 -11.92 26.84 -4.56
CA SER A 189 -12.87 26.27 -3.62
C SER A 189 -14.18 25.92 -4.31
N ASN A 190 -14.10 25.17 -5.41
CA ASN A 190 -15.22 24.35 -5.84
C ASN A 190 -15.09 23.08 -5.01
N CYS A 191 -15.47 23.18 -3.74
CA CYS A 191 -16.18 22.08 -3.08
C CYS A 191 -17.33 21.74 -4.02
N ARG A 192 -17.08 20.87 -5.00
CA ARG A 192 -18.15 20.25 -5.75
C ARG A 192 -18.92 19.52 -4.67
N GLN A 193 -20.11 20.02 -4.38
CA GLN A 193 -21.11 19.25 -3.67
C GLN A 193 -21.08 17.89 -4.35
N ASN A 194 -20.60 16.87 -3.63
CA ASN A 194 -20.73 15.51 -4.10
C ASN A 194 -22.21 15.38 -4.43
N PRO A 195 -22.59 15.14 -5.70
CA PRO A 195 -23.95 14.75 -5.97
C PRO A 195 -24.13 13.56 -5.05
N ARG A 196 -25.08 13.65 -4.09
CA ARG A 196 -25.51 12.45 -3.37
C ARG A 196 -25.80 11.45 -4.47
N GLN A 197 -24.97 10.41 -4.58
CA GLN A 197 -25.28 9.36 -5.52
C GLN A 197 -26.59 8.78 -4.99
N ASP A 198 -27.66 9.00 -5.74
CA ASP A 198 -28.89 8.23 -5.54
C ASP A 198 -28.49 6.77 -5.47
N PRO A 199 -29.12 5.95 -4.59
CA PRO A 199 -28.75 4.56 -4.42
C PRO A 199 -28.71 3.88 -5.80
N CYS A 200 -27.50 3.65 -6.31
CA CYS A 200 -27.32 2.99 -7.58
C CYS A 200 -27.66 1.52 -7.36
N SER A 201 -28.62 1.01 -8.12
CA SER A 201 -28.82 -0.43 -8.19
C SER A 201 -27.57 -1.02 -8.84
N TYR A 202 -26.84 -1.84 -8.09
CA TYR A 202 -25.69 -2.57 -8.58
C TYR A 202 -26.00 -4.07 -8.64
N TYR A 203 -25.40 -4.74 -9.62
CA TYR A 203 -25.48 -6.19 -9.74
C TYR A 203 -24.25 -6.81 -9.09
N ILE A 204 -24.47 -7.77 -8.19
CA ILE A 204 -23.39 -8.48 -7.50
C ILE A 204 -23.31 -9.90 -8.04
N HIS A 205 -22.14 -10.27 -8.53
CA HIS A 205 -21.84 -11.63 -8.98
C HIS A 205 -20.70 -12.23 -8.16
N PRO A 206 -20.94 -13.35 -7.43
CA PRO A 206 -19.85 -14.08 -6.80
C PRO A 206 -18.98 -14.73 -7.87
N THR A 207 -17.67 -14.67 -7.68
CA THR A 207 -16.69 -15.23 -8.64
C THR A 207 -16.64 -16.76 -8.64
N TYR A 208 -17.03 -17.40 -7.55
CA TYR A 208 -17.09 -18.86 -7.40
C TYR A 208 -17.90 -19.29 -6.17
N ASN A 209 -18.11 -20.60 -6.01
CA ASN A 209 -18.75 -21.17 -4.83
C ASN A 209 -17.79 -21.24 -3.64
N PHE A 210 -17.78 -20.18 -2.82
CA PHE A 210 -16.94 -20.06 -1.64
C PHE A 210 -17.20 -21.18 -0.61
N GLN A 211 -18.47 -21.52 -0.35
CA GLN A 211 -18.84 -22.52 0.66
C GLN A 211 -18.32 -23.92 0.30
N ALA A 212 -18.40 -24.30 -0.98
CA ALA A 212 -17.84 -25.55 -1.46
C ALA A 212 -16.32 -25.60 -1.25
N ALA A 213 -15.60 -24.52 -1.57
CA ALA A 213 -14.16 -24.47 -1.34
C ALA A 213 -13.79 -24.52 0.15
N VAL A 214 -14.58 -23.91 1.03
CA VAL A 214 -14.40 -24.05 2.50
C VAL A 214 -14.59 -25.51 2.92
N ALA A 215 -15.64 -26.18 2.43
CA ALA A 215 -15.90 -27.58 2.75
C ALA A 215 -14.77 -28.50 2.27
N ASP A 216 -14.24 -28.27 1.06
CA ASP A 216 -13.12 -29.05 0.51
C ASP A 216 -11.81 -28.77 1.27
N ALA A 217 -11.55 -27.51 1.64
CA ALA A 217 -10.39 -27.15 2.46
C ALA A 217 -10.46 -27.81 3.85
N LEU A 218 -11.65 -27.91 4.44
CA LEU A 218 -11.85 -28.60 5.72
C LEU A 218 -11.51 -30.10 5.64
N GLN A 219 -11.84 -30.78 4.54
CA GLN A 219 -11.45 -32.17 4.32
C GLN A 219 -9.92 -32.31 4.28
N SER A 220 -9.22 -31.40 3.59
CA SER A 220 -7.76 -31.38 3.55
C SER A 220 -7.11 -31.10 4.91
N ILE A 221 -7.73 -30.25 5.74
CA ILE A 221 -7.28 -29.99 7.11
C ILE A 221 -7.48 -31.23 7.99
N GLN A 222 -8.61 -31.93 7.85
CA GLN A 222 -8.88 -33.18 8.57
C GLN A 222 -7.89 -34.28 8.19
N ALA A 223 -7.48 -34.34 6.92
CA ALA A 223 -6.41 -35.21 6.44
C ALA A 223 -5.00 -34.80 6.91
N GLN A 224 -4.89 -33.75 7.74
CA GLN A 224 -3.64 -33.21 8.30
C GLN A 224 -2.63 -32.70 7.25
N ASN A 225 -3.10 -32.32 6.06
CA ASN A 225 -2.24 -31.76 5.02
C ASN A 225 -1.71 -30.36 5.41
N PHE A 226 -2.51 -29.57 6.14
CA PHE A 226 -2.18 -28.27 6.71
C PHE A 226 -3.15 -27.93 7.85
N SER A 227 -2.83 -26.94 8.70
CA SER A 227 -3.62 -26.61 9.89
C SER A 227 -4.48 -25.35 9.75
N LYS A 228 -4.12 -24.46 8.81
CA LYS A 228 -4.89 -23.25 8.48
C LYS A 228 -4.70 -22.88 7.01
N ILE A 229 -5.75 -22.42 6.36
CA ILE A 229 -5.70 -21.73 5.06
C ILE A 229 -6.59 -20.49 5.11
N VAL A 230 -6.18 -19.40 4.48
CA VAL A 230 -7.02 -18.22 4.33
C VAL A 230 -7.55 -18.24 2.91
N LEU A 231 -8.84 -18.51 2.74
CA LEU A 231 -9.50 -18.47 1.43
C LEU A 231 -10.09 -17.08 1.21
N ALA A 232 -9.86 -16.54 0.03
CA ALA A 232 -10.41 -15.29 -0.42
C ALA A 232 -11.69 -15.54 -1.21
N HIS A 233 -12.68 -14.68 -1.01
CA HIS A 233 -13.82 -14.52 -1.89
C HIS A 233 -13.67 -13.20 -2.65
N ALA A 234 -14.19 -13.17 -3.88
CA ALA A 234 -14.29 -11.97 -4.68
C ALA A 234 -15.72 -11.80 -5.20
N LEU A 235 -16.21 -10.57 -5.12
CA LEU A 235 -17.51 -10.15 -5.66
C LEU A 235 -17.30 -9.12 -6.75
N ASP A 236 -17.86 -9.37 -7.92
CA ASP A 236 -17.92 -8.39 -9.00
C ASP A 236 -19.19 -7.57 -8.85
N VAL A 237 -19.02 -6.26 -8.69
CA VAL A 237 -20.08 -5.26 -8.54
C VAL A 237 -20.12 -4.44 -9.82
N ILE A 238 -21.26 -4.47 -10.50
CA ILE A 238 -21.47 -3.75 -11.75
C ILE A 238 -22.47 -2.62 -11.50
N SER A 239 -22.06 -1.39 -11.78
CA SER A 239 -22.86 -0.17 -11.63
C SER A 239 -23.30 0.33 -13.02
N PRO A 240 -24.47 1.01 -13.14
CA PRO A 240 -24.89 1.62 -14.41
C PRO A 240 -24.03 2.85 -14.80
N ARG A 241 -23.15 3.32 -13.90
CA ARG A 241 -22.23 4.44 -14.14
C ARG A 241 -20.84 4.11 -13.60
N PRO A 242 -19.77 4.68 -14.17
CA PRO A 242 -18.42 4.53 -13.64
C PRO A 242 -18.33 4.94 -12.16
N PHE A 243 -17.58 4.17 -11.38
CA PHE A 243 -17.28 4.51 -10.00
C PHE A 243 -16.40 5.77 -9.93
N HIS A 244 -16.76 6.71 -9.05
CA HIS A 244 -15.94 7.91 -8.83
C HIS A 244 -14.84 7.61 -7.82
N LEU A 245 -13.61 7.42 -8.32
CA LEU A 245 -12.45 7.05 -7.50
C LEU A 245 -12.29 7.89 -6.23
N VAL A 246 -12.33 9.21 -6.35
CA VAL A 246 -12.12 10.12 -5.22
C VAL A 246 -13.25 10.02 -4.19
N ASN A 247 -14.50 9.87 -4.62
CA ASN A 247 -15.62 9.68 -3.70
C ASN A 247 -15.48 8.34 -2.95
N CYS A 248 -15.02 7.30 -3.65
CA CYS A 248 -14.76 6.01 -3.02
C CYS A 248 -13.69 6.12 -1.93
N LEU A 249 -12.59 6.83 -2.21
CA LEU A 249 -11.51 7.06 -1.25
C LEU A 249 -11.94 7.95 -0.07
N ASP A 250 -12.71 9.00 -0.34
CA ASP A 250 -13.24 9.89 0.71
C ASP A 250 -14.20 9.13 1.64
N ASN A 251 -15.06 8.29 1.06
CA ASN A 251 -15.92 7.39 1.81
C ASN A 251 -15.13 6.39 2.66
N LEU A 252 -14.04 5.83 2.14
CA LEU A 252 -13.16 4.90 2.86
C LEU A 252 -12.50 5.59 4.06
N ARG A 253 -11.86 6.77 3.87
CA ARG A 253 -11.16 7.47 4.95
C ARG A 253 -12.10 7.95 6.06
N GLN A 254 -13.35 8.33 5.72
CA GLN A 254 -14.34 8.75 6.70
C GLN A 254 -14.89 7.58 7.52
N ARG A 255 -15.08 6.41 6.90
CA ARG A 255 -15.61 5.20 7.58
C ARG A 255 -14.54 4.42 8.34
N HIS A 256 -13.28 4.57 7.95
CA HIS A 256 -12.15 3.82 8.50
C HIS A 256 -10.96 4.75 8.81
N PRO A 257 -11.12 5.76 9.69
CA PRO A 257 -10.06 6.74 10.00
C PRO A 257 -8.82 6.09 10.65
N ASP A 258 -9.00 4.91 11.24
CA ASP A 258 -8.02 4.05 11.88
C ASP A 258 -7.22 3.17 10.88
N CYS A 259 -7.52 3.28 9.58
CA CYS A 259 -6.89 2.49 8.52
C CYS A 259 -6.04 3.36 7.58
N TYR A 260 -5.13 2.71 6.86
CA TYR A 260 -4.45 3.29 5.70
C TYR A 260 -5.41 3.29 4.52
N THR A 261 -5.86 4.47 4.10
CA THR A 261 -6.60 4.64 2.85
C THR A 261 -5.61 4.77 1.71
N PHE A 262 -5.73 3.94 0.67
CA PHE A 262 -4.78 3.92 -0.43
C PHE A 262 -5.46 3.80 -1.80
N SER A 263 -4.77 4.27 -2.84
CA SER A 263 -5.12 4.08 -4.25
C SER A 263 -3.88 3.89 -5.11
N LEU A 264 -3.92 2.93 -6.02
CA LEU A 264 -2.91 2.73 -7.06
C LEU A 264 -3.59 2.78 -8.42
N GLY A 265 -3.23 3.75 -9.26
CA GLY A 265 -3.62 3.79 -10.67
C GLY A 265 -2.54 3.19 -11.56
N ASN A 266 -2.90 2.28 -12.47
CA ASN A 266 -1.95 1.63 -13.38
C ASN A 266 -1.70 2.40 -14.70
N GLY A 267 -2.33 3.56 -14.87
CA GLY A 267 -2.26 4.37 -16.09
C GLY A 267 -3.08 3.83 -17.27
N ARG A 268 -3.92 2.81 -17.05
CA ARG A 268 -4.75 2.16 -18.10
C ARG A 268 -6.26 2.18 -17.81
N GLY A 269 -6.68 2.89 -16.77
CA GLY A 269 -8.09 2.92 -16.33
C GLY A 269 -8.35 2.14 -15.05
N ASP A 270 -7.41 1.30 -14.60
CA ASP A 270 -7.63 0.42 -13.46
C ASP A 270 -7.04 1.02 -12.18
N HIS A 271 -7.83 0.95 -11.12
CA HIS A 271 -7.49 1.50 -9.81
C HIS A 271 -7.63 0.43 -8.73
N PHE A 272 -6.57 0.18 -7.97
CA PHE A 272 -6.65 -0.67 -6.79
C PHE A 272 -6.72 0.22 -5.54
N ILE A 273 -7.83 0.14 -4.82
CA ILE A 273 -8.10 0.99 -3.64
C ILE A 273 -8.37 0.15 -2.40
N GLY A 274 -8.25 0.74 -1.22
CA GLY A 274 -8.67 0.09 0.01
C GLY A 274 -8.43 0.92 1.27
N ALA A 275 -8.85 0.35 2.40
CA ALA A 275 -8.63 0.87 3.74
C ALA A 275 -8.04 -0.23 4.64
N SER A 276 -6.72 -0.42 4.57
CA SER A 276 -6.08 -1.52 5.30
C SER A 276 -5.76 -1.11 6.74
N PRO A 277 -6.10 -1.93 7.75
CA PRO A 277 -5.62 -1.71 9.11
C PRO A 277 -4.22 -2.29 9.34
N GLU A 278 -3.70 -3.11 8.42
CA GLU A 278 -2.58 -4.00 8.68
C GLU A 278 -1.29 -3.45 8.07
N ARG A 279 -0.39 -3.00 8.94
CA ARG A 279 1.00 -2.72 8.58
C ARG A 279 1.74 -4.05 8.43
N LEU A 280 2.36 -4.25 7.27
CA LEU A 280 3.35 -5.30 7.09
C LEU A 280 4.66 -4.91 7.76
N LEU A 281 5.17 -3.71 7.47
CA LEU A 281 6.32 -3.14 8.18
C LEU A 281 6.41 -1.61 8.07
N THR A 282 7.13 -1.01 9.00
CA THR A 282 7.68 0.34 8.91
C THR A 282 9.18 0.26 9.22
N VAL A 283 10.00 0.94 8.42
CA VAL A 283 11.40 1.24 8.75
C VAL A 283 11.53 2.74 8.87
N HIS A 284 12.03 3.22 10.00
CA HIS A 284 12.37 4.61 10.20
C HIS A 284 13.72 4.71 10.89
N GLN A 285 14.69 5.39 10.27
CA GLN A 285 16.04 5.59 10.80
C GLN A 285 16.69 4.27 11.28
N GLY A 286 16.55 3.21 10.47
CA GLY A 286 17.09 1.88 10.77
C GLY A 286 16.37 1.12 11.88
N GLN A 287 15.20 1.57 12.34
CA GLN A 287 14.33 0.82 13.25
C GLN A 287 13.17 0.18 12.48
N LEU A 288 13.07 -1.15 12.55
CA LEU A 288 11.96 -1.94 12.04
C LEU A 288 10.84 -1.99 13.08
N ILE A 289 9.60 -1.85 12.62
CA ILE A 289 8.41 -2.25 13.34
C ILE A 289 7.53 -3.08 12.39
N THR A 290 7.06 -4.24 12.83
CA THR A 290 6.07 -5.07 12.15
C THR A 290 5.04 -5.53 13.17
N ASP A 291 3.83 -5.86 12.74
CA ASP A 291 2.73 -6.21 13.62
C ASP A 291 2.33 -7.67 13.43
N ALA A 292 2.37 -8.46 14.50
CA ALA A 292 1.57 -9.67 14.55
C ALA A 292 0.14 -9.24 14.83
N LEU A 293 -0.72 -9.31 13.81
CA LEU A 293 -2.12 -8.93 13.86
C LEU A 293 -2.98 -10.11 13.39
N ALA A 294 -3.55 -10.85 14.33
CA ALA A 294 -4.40 -12.00 14.06
C ALA A 294 -5.19 -12.36 15.31
N GLY A 295 -6.28 -13.09 15.10
CA GLY A 295 -7.31 -13.28 16.12
C GLY A 295 -8.23 -12.07 16.18
N SER A 296 -9.54 -12.26 16.01
CA SER A 296 -10.47 -11.15 15.85
C SER A 296 -11.84 -11.38 16.49
N ALA A 297 -12.49 -10.28 16.85
CA ALA A 297 -13.87 -10.26 17.32
C ALA A 297 -14.57 -8.97 16.85
N PRO A 298 -15.90 -8.99 16.70
CA PRO A 298 -16.66 -7.76 16.42
C PRO A 298 -16.52 -6.75 17.57
N ARG A 299 -16.87 -5.49 17.27
CA ARG A 299 -17.11 -4.46 18.28
C ARG A 299 -18.53 -4.56 18.81
N GLY A 300 -18.74 -4.24 20.09
CA GLY A 300 -20.08 -4.20 20.67
C GLY A 300 -20.83 -2.92 20.31
N GLU A 301 -22.17 -2.95 20.38
CA GLU A 301 -23.02 -1.77 20.14
C GLU A 301 -22.89 -0.74 21.29
N ASN A 302 -22.43 -1.18 22.45
CA ASN A 302 -22.17 -0.35 23.62
C ASN A 302 -20.90 -0.80 24.37
N ALA A 303 -20.43 0.02 25.32
CA ALA A 303 -19.18 -0.22 26.03
C ALA A 303 -19.14 -1.53 26.83
N ILE A 304 -20.29 -1.98 27.36
CA ILE A 304 -20.37 -3.21 28.15
C ILE A 304 -20.22 -4.42 27.23
N GLU A 305 -20.99 -4.45 26.15
CA GLU A 305 -20.90 -5.50 25.14
C GLU A 305 -19.51 -5.55 24.50
N ASP A 306 -18.93 -4.39 24.19
CA ASP A 306 -17.58 -4.29 23.61
C ASP A 306 -16.51 -4.89 24.54
N ALA A 307 -16.64 -4.65 25.86
CA ALA A 307 -15.76 -5.22 26.86
C ALA A 307 -15.95 -6.74 27.02
N LEU A 308 -17.19 -7.24 26.91
CA LEU A 308 -17.47 -8.69 26.95
C LEU A 308 -16.87 -9.40 25.73
N LEU A 309 -17.04 -8.85 24.53
CA LEU A 309 -16.45 -9.37 23.29
C LEU A 309 -14.92 -9.32 23.34
N ALA A 310 -14.34 -8.24 23.87
CA ALA A 310 -12.91 -8.10 24.08
C ALA A 310 -12.35 -9.18 25.03
N ASN A 311 -13.02 -9.41 26.17
CA ASN A 311 -12.60 -10.43 27.14
C ASN A 311 -12.74 -11.84 26.56
N LYS A 312 -13.80 -12.10 25.78
CA LYS A 312 -13.97 -13.38 25.07
C LYS A 312 -12.87 -13.62 24.05
N LEU A 313 -12.47 -12.59 23.29
CA LEU A 313 -11.35 -12.66 22.36
C LEU A 313 -10.04 -12.97 23.09
N LEU A 314 -9.76 -12.25 24.18
CA LEU A 314 -8.56 -12.46 24.99
C LEU A 314 -8.51 -13.87 25.62
N ALA A 315 -9.65 -14.45 25.98
CA ALA A 315 -9.73 -15.79 26.58
C ALA A 315 -9.80 -16.93 25.54
N SER A 316 -9.97 -16.63 24.25
CA SER A 316 -10.15 -17.66 23.23
C SER A 316 -8.83 -18.34 22.87
N GLU A 317 -8.68 -19.62 23.23
CA GLU A 317 -7.52 -20.43 22.87
C GLU A 317 -7.30 -20.54 21.35
N LYS A 318 -8.40 -20.57 20.58
CA LYS A 318 -8.37 -20.57 19.10
C LYS A 318 -7.67 -19.30 18.60
N GLU A 319 -8.17 -18.14 19.02
CA GLU A 319 -7.67 -16.84 18.54
C GLU A 319 -6.23 -16.59 19.02
N GLN A 320 -5.89 -16.99 20.26
CA GLN A 320 -4.53 -16.92 20.77
C GLN A 320 -3.55 -17.81 19.97
N ARG A 321 -3.98 -19.02 19.58
CA ARG A 321 -3.15 -19.94 18.78
C ARG A 321 -2.89 -19.35 17.39
N GLU A 322 -3.90 -18.76 16.79
CA GLU A 322 -3.77 -18.08 15.50
C GLU A 322 -2.80 -16.89 15.60
N HIS A 323 -2.97 -16.05 16.62
CA HIS A 323 -2.08 -14.92 16.89
C HIS A 323 -0.63 -15.37 17.08
N ARG A 324 -0.41 -16.43 17.87
CA ARG A 324 0.92 -16.99 18.12
C ARG A 324 1.57 -17.50 16.85
N ALA A 325 0.84 -18.17 15.96
CA ALA A 325 1.38 -18.66 14.70
C ALA A 325 1.91 -17.51 13.81
N VAL A 326 1.23 -16.36 13.80
CA VAL A 326 1.70 -15.17 13.08
C VAL A 326 2.95 -14.58 13.74
N SER A 327 2.93 -14.42 15.07
CA SER A 327 4.07 -13.90 15.83
C SER A 327 5.34 -14.76 15.69
N ASP A 328 5.18 -16.09 15.77
CA ASP A 328 6.27 -17.06 15.63
C ASP A 328 6.84 -17.03 14.22
N PHE A 329 5.99 -16.97 13.19
CA PHE A 329 6.41 -16.83 11.80
C PHE A 329 7.27 -15.57 11.60
N ILE A 330 6.78 -14.41 12.05
CA ILE A 330 7.51 -13.14 11.92
C ILE A 330 8.87 -13.24 12.64
N ASN A 331 8.87 -13.72 13.89
CA ASN A 331 10.09 -13.87 14.67
C ASN A 331 11.11 -14.79 13.99
N GLN A 332 10.65 -15.93 13.47
CA GLN A 332 11.49 -16.89 12.76
C GLN A 332 12.08 -16.25 11.48
N LYS A 333 11.26 -15.59 10.67
CA LYS A 333 11.69 -14.95 9.41
C LYS A 333 12.71 -13.84 9.65
N LEU A 334 12.50 -13.00 10.65
CA LEU A 334 13.44 -11.94 11.02
C LEU A 334 14.77 -12.51 11.54
N ARG A 335 14.75 -13.57 12.35
CA ARG A 335 15.96 -14.26 12.82
C ARG A 335 16.74 -14.92 11.68
N GLN A 336 16.06 -15.49 10.69
CA GLN A 336 16.69 -16.14 9.54
C GLN A 336 17.53 -15.17 8.69
N ILE A 337 17.12 -13.90 8.60
CA ILE A 337 17.90 -12.83 7.95
C ILE A 337 18.85 -12.12 8.92
N GLY A 338 19.05 -12.67 10.12
CA GLY A 338 20.03 -12.19 11.09
C GLY A 338 19.61 -10.94 11.86
N LEU A 339 18.31 -10.65 11.99
CA LEU A 339 17.79 -9.62 12.88
C LEU A 339 17.43 -10.21 14.26
N ASN A 340 17.39 -9.35 15.27
CA ASN A 340 17.02 -9.71 16.64
C ASN A 340 15.66 -9.08 17.00
N PRO A 341 14.52 -9.75 16.71
CA PRO A 341 13.20 -9.23 17.01
C PRO A 341 12.92 -9.18 18.52
N GLN A 342 12.23 -8.13 18.95
CA GLN A 342 11.78 -7.88 20.31
C GLN A 342 10.26 -7.66 20.28
N ASN A 343 9.52 -8.56 20.93
CA ASN A 343 8.06 -8.47 20.99
C ASN A 343 7.65 -7.55 22.15
N SER A 344 6.76 -6.61 21.87
CA SER A 344 6.00 -5.91 22.91
C SER A 344 4.95 -6.85 23.53
N PRO A 345 4.36 -6.50 24.69
CA PRO A 345 3.21 -7.23 25.21
C PRO A 345 2.04 -7.25 24.24
N SER A 346 1.37 -8.40 24.12
CA SER A 346 0.14 -8.53 23.34
C SER A 346 -0.97 -7.67 23.95
N ARG A 347 -1.69 -6.93 23.11
CA ARG A 347 -2.81 -6.06 23.50
C ARG A 347 -3.92 -6.13 22.46
N LEU A 348 -5.07 -5.51 22.78
CA LEU A 348 -6.15 -5.35 21.81
C LEU A 348 -5.92 -4.10 20.96
N LEU A 349 -5.94 -4.27 19.64
CA LEU A 349 -6.12 -3.17 18.69
C LEU A 349 -7.61 -3.04 18.39
N LYS A 350 -8.24 -1.97 18.87
CA LYS A 350 -9.65 -1.68 18.61
C LYS A 350 -9.76 -0.82 17.36
N LEU A 351 -10.39 -1.36 16.33
CA LEU A 351 -10.73 -0.66 15.10
C LEU A 351 -12.22 -0.31 15.11
N SER A 352 -12.67 0.48 14.14
CA SER A 352 -14.05 0.99 14.08
C SER A 352 -15.11 -0.12 14.16
N ASN A 353 -14.91 -1.25 13.46
CA ASN A 353 -15.90 -2.34 13.36
C ASN A 353 -15.41 -3.69 13.91
N ILE A 354 -14.12 -3.83 14.18
CA ILE A 354 -13.51 -5.09 14.64
C ILE A 354 -12.43 -4.80 15.68
N GLN A 355 -12.04 -5.79 16.47
CA GLN A 355 -10.88 -5.71 17.35
C GLN A 355 -10.01 -6.94 17.18
N HIS A 356 -8.70 -6.77 17.33
CA HIS A 356 -7.70 -7.80 17.07
C HIS A 356 -6.75 -8.00 18.24
N LEU A 357 -6.25 -9.22 18.43
CA LEU A 357 -5.03 -9.42 19.20
C LEU A 357 -3.85 -8.85 18.40
N TRP A 358 -3.03 -8.03 19.04
CA TRP A 358 -1.97 -7.28 18.41
C TRP A 358 -0.70 -7.29 19.25
N THR A 359 0.41 -7.68 18.61
CA THR A 359 1.75 -7.64 19.19
C THR A 359 2.69 -6.89 18.24
N PRO A 360 3.10 -5.65 18.59
CA PRO A 360 4.19 -4.96 17.91
C PRO A 360 5.52 -5.71 18.08
N ILE A 361 6.26 -5.88 16.99
CA ILE A 361 7.57 -6.53 16.98
C ILE A 361 8.59 -5.54 16.42
N HIS A 362 9.65 -5.29 17.19
CA HIS A 362 10.68 -4.31 16.88
C HIS A 362 12.01 -5.00 16.56
N ALA A 363 12.78 -4.45 15.63
CA ALA A 363 14.17 -4.88 15.42
C ALA A 363 15.03 -3.72 14.92
N LYS A 364 16.32 -3.71 15.26
CA LYS A 364 17.28 -2.78 14.66
C LYS A 364 17.80 -3.36 13.35
N LEU A 365 17.64 -2.64 12.24
CA LEU A 365 18.19 -3.07 10.95
C LEU A 365 19.72 -2.98 10.96
N LYS A 366 20.35 -3.97 10.32
CA LYS A 366 21.76 -3.90 9.95
C LYS A 366 21.87 -3.11 8.63
N PRO A 367 22.92 -2.29 8.43
CA PRO A 367 23.11 -1.53 7.18
C PRO A 367 23.17 -2.38 5.90
N SER A 368 23.41 -3.68 6.03
CA SER A 368 23.47 -4.64 4.92
C SER A 368 22.12 -5.23 4.52
N ILE A 369 21.05 -5.00 5.29
CA ILE A 369 19.72 -5.59 5.05
C ILE A 369 18.83 -4.50 4.47
N HIS A 370 18.40 -4.68 3.23
CA HIS A 370 17.48 -3.77 2.57
C HIS A 370 16.02 -4.03 3.01
N PRO A 371 15.16 -3.00 3.15
CA PRO A 371 13.77 -3.20 3.58
C PRO A 371 12.97 -4.19 2.72
N LEU A 372 13.20 -4.25 1.40
CA LEU A 372 12.54 -5.24 0.53
C LEU A 372 12.93 -6.69 0.81
N GLU A 373 14.09 -6.96 1.41
CA GLU A 373 14.44 -8.31 1.85
C GLU A 373 13.49 -8.74 2.97
N ILE A 374 13.15 -7.83 3.88
CA ILE A 374 12.19 -8.07 4.96
C ILE A 374 10.79 -8.28 4.38
N VAL A 375 10.35 -7.42 3.45
CA VAL A 375 9.06 -7.59 2.75
C VAL A 375 8.98 -8.98 2.09
N ALA A 376 10.03 -9.40 1.40
CA ALA A 376 10.08 -10.70 0.72
C ALA A 376 10.02 -11.89 1.68
N GLN A 377 10.55 -11.75 2.90
CA GLN A 377 10.49 -12.81 3.92
C GLN A 377 9.14 -12.89 4.64
N LEU A 378 8.50 -11.73 4.85
CA LEU A 378 7.22 -11.65 5.55
C LEU A 378 6.03 -11.91 4.64
N HIS A 379 6.16 -11.69 3.33
CA HIS A 379 5.07 -11.90 2.38
C HIS A 379 5.04 -13.32 1.79
N PRO A 380 3.87 -14.00 1.80
CA PRO A 380 2.66 -13.67 2.56
C PRO A 380 2.74 -14.15 4.01
N THR A 381 2.07 -13.44 4.91
CA THR A 381 1.99 -13.84 6.33
C THR A 381 0.97 -14.98 6.50
N PRO A 382 1.05 -15.74 7.61
CA PRO A 382 0.01 -16.72 7.95
C PRO A 382 -1.38 -16.12 8.20
N ALA A 383 -1.48 -14.80 8.40
CA ALA A 383 -2.74 -14.07 8.56
C ALA A 383 -3.53 -13.99 7.24
N VAL A 384 -2.85 -14.04 6.10
CA VAL A 384 -3.48 -13.93 4.76
C VAL A 384 -3.25 -15.13 3.84
N ALA A 385 -2.35 -16.05 4.20
CA ALA A 385 -2.12 -17.30 3.47
C ALA A 385 -2.57 -18.53 4.26
N GLY A 386 -1.95 -18.81 5.40
CA GLY A 386 -2.21 -19.99 6.22
C GLY A 386 -0.96 -20.62 6.82
N VAL A 387 -1.13 -21.81 7.41
CA VAL A 387 -0.10 -22.56 8.14
C VAL A 387 -0.16 -24.05 7.79
N PRO A 388 0.96 -24.68 7.36
CA PRO A 388 2.21 -24.07 6.95
C PRO A 388 2.05 -23.21 5.69
N THR A 389 2.74 -22.07 5.62
CA THR A 389 2.53 -21.06 4.56
C THR A 389 2.79 -21.59 3.15
N GLU A 390 3.83 -22.41 2.95
CA GLU A 390 4.16 -22.97 1.64
C GLU A 390 3.05 -23.89 1.10
N ILE A 391 2.51 -24.75 1.98
CA ILE A 391 1.40 -25.64 1.63
C ILE A 391 0.13 -24.83 1.37
N ALA A 392 -0.17 -23.86 2.24
CA ALA A 392 -1.33 -22.99 2.09
C ALA A 392 -1.31 -22.24 0.75
N LEU A 393 -0.14 -21.79 0.28
CA LEU A 393 -0.03 -21.12 -1.02
C LEU A 393 -0.38 -22.01 -2.21
N ALA A 394 0.05 -23.28 -2.19
CA ALA A 394 -0.30 -24.24 -3.22
C ALA A 394 -1.81 -24.53 -3.22
N GLN A 395 -2.40 -24.64 -2.03
CA GLN A 395 -3.82 -24.91 -1.84
C GLN A 395 -4.69 -23.71 -2.22
N ILE A 396 -4.26 -22.47 -1.93
CA ILE A 396 -4.95 -21.25 -2.38
C ILE A 396 -5.08 -21.27 -3.91
N ARG A 397 -4.00 -21.58 -4.65
CA ARG A 397 -4.04 -21.67 -6.12
C ARG A 397 -4.96 -22.79 -6.63
N HIS A 398 -5.22 -23.81 -5.82
CA HIS A 398 -6.10 -24.90 -6.16
C HIS A 398 -7.58 -24.53 -5.96
N TYR A 399 -7.91 -23.89 -4.84
CA TYR A 399 -9.28 -23.57 -4.46
C TYR A 399 -9.80 -22.25 -5.05
N GLU A 400 -8.94 -21.24 -5.22
CA GLU A 400 -9.36 -19.93 -5.76
C GLU A 400 -9.31 -19.92 -7.29
N THR A 401 -10.44 -19.62 -7.91
CA THR A 401 -10.59 -19.54 -9.37
C THR A 401 -10.21 -18.17 -9.95
N PHE A 402 -9.74 -17.24 -9.11
CA PHE A 402 -9.35 -15.89 -9.50
C PHE A 402 -7.94 -15.56 -9.00
N ASP A 403 -7.30 -14.56 -9.62
CA ASP A 403 -6.01 -14.05 -9.16
C ASP A 403 -6.22 -12.96 -8.11
N ARG A 404 -5.57 -13.09 -6.95
CA ARG A 404 -5.61 -12.06 -5.91
C ARG A 404 -4.98 -10.75 -6.37
N SER A 405 -4.06 -10.77 -7.33
CA SER A 405 -3.33 -9.58 -7.80
C SER A 405 -2.76 -8.83 -6.58
N LEU A 406 -3.11 -7.57 -6.36
CA LEU A 406 -2.66 -6.75 -5.22
C LEU A 406 -3.42 -7.05 -3.90
N TYR A 407 -4.50 -7.83 -3.92
CA TYR A 407 -5.20 -8.23 -2.71
C TYR A 407 -4.32 -9.10 -1.81
N ALA A 408 -4.33 -8.79 -0.53
CA ALA A 408 -3.52 -9.42 0.51
C ALA A 408 -2.00 -9.37 0.26
N ALA A 409 -1.55 -8.45 -0.61
CA ALA A 409 -0.16 -8.34 -1.03
C ALA A 409 0.53 -7.06 -0.50
N PRO A 410 1.86 -6.95 -0.53
CA PRO A 410 2.58 -5.80 0.00
C PRO A 410 2.43 -4.58 -0.91
N LEU A 411 1.97 -3.47 -0.32
CA LEU A 411 1.85 -2.16 -0.97
C LEU A 411 2.54 -1.13 -0.09
N GLY A 412 3.34 -0.24 -0.67
CA GLY A 412 4.09 0.70 0.15
C GLY A 412 5.07 1.57 -0.61
N TRP A 413 6.00 2.15 0.12
CA TRP A 413 7.03 3.01 -0.44
C TRP A 413 8.36 2.83 0.30
N ILE A 414 9.44 3.17 -0.40
CA ILE A 414 10.80 3.25 0.15
C ILE A 414 11.39 4.59 -0.29
N ASP A 415 11.97 5.32 0.64
CA ASP A 415 12.63 6.59 0.37
C ASP A 415 14.13 6.44 0.13
N CYS A 416 14.80 7.55 -0.16
CA CYS A 416 16.23 7.56 -0.45
C CYS A 416 17.14 7.28 0.76
N GLN A 417 16.57 7.20 1.95
CA GLN A 417 17.26 6.88 3.20
C GLN A 417 16.90 5.47 3.68
N ASN A 418 16.21 4.68 2.85
CA ASN A 418 15.65 3.37 3.21
C ASN A 418 14.62 3.43 4.36
N ASN A 419 14.06 4.61 4.66
CA ASN A 419 12.81 4.65 5.40
C ASN A 419 11.73 4.07 4.50
N SER A 420 10.81 3.32 5.08
CA SER A 420 9.80 2.62 4.31
C SER A 420 8.56 2.34 5.11
N GLU A 421 7.43 2.24 4.43
CA GLU A 421 6.20 1.75 5.01
C GLU A 421 5.51 0.84 4.01
N PHE A 422 5.11 -0.34 4.48
CA PHE A 422 4.34 -1.31 3.70
C PHE A 422 3.14 -1.78 4.52
N ILE A 423 1.99 -1.86 3.86
CA ILE A 423 0.76 -2.48 4.36
C ILE A 423 0.49 -3.77 3.60
N VAL A 424 -0.42 -4.56 4.16
CA VAL A 424 -1.05 -5.66 3.44
C VAL A 424 -2.30 -5.12 2.74
N GLY A 425 -2.43 -5.36 1.43
CA GLY A 425 -3.52 -4.87 0.58
C GLY A 425 -4.86 -5.58 0.83
N ILE A 426 -5.37 -5.54 2.06
CA ILE A 426 -6.69 -6.07 2.46
C ILE A 426 -7.73 -4.96 2.56
N ARG A 427 -9.00 -5.36 2.69
CA ARG A 427 -10.16 -4.45 2.66
C ARG A 427 -10.07 -3.53 1.44
N SER A 428 -10.04 -4.16 0.28
CA SER A 428 -9.66 -3.53 -0.97
C SER A 428 -10.56 -3.94 -2.13
N ALA A 429 -10.56 -3.11 -3.17
CA ALA A 429 -11.26 -3.36 -4.41
C ALA A 429 -10.39 -2.96 -5.61
N LEU A 430 -10.57 -3.67 -6.72
CA LEU A 430 -10.11 -3.28 -8.04
C LEU A 430 -11.27 -2.60 -8.76
N ILE A 431 -11.13 -1.33 -9.15
CA ILE A 431 -12.10 -0.56 -9.92
C ILE A 431 -11.64 -0.47 -11.37
N GLU A 432 -12.54 -0.81 -12.28
CA GLU A 432 -12.37 -0.80 -13.73
C GLU A 432 -13.61 -0.12 -14.35
N GLY A 433 -13.59 1.21 -14.40
CA GLY A 433 -14.73 1.99 -14.89
C GLY A 433 -16.00 1.77 -14.07
N ASP A 434 -16.98 1.09 -14.63
CA ASP A 434 -18.29 0.76 -14.05
C ASP A 434 -18.32 -0.58 -13.30
N ARG A 435 -17.17 -1.27 -13.23
CA ARG A 435 -16.99 -2.53 -12.51
C ARG A 435 -16.07 -2.35 -11.31
N ALA A 436 -16.40 -3.00 -10.21
CA ALA A 436 -15.54 -3.11 -9.05
C ALA A 436 -15.48 -4.55 -8.57
N ARG A 437 -14.29 -5.14 -8.52
CA ARG A 437 -14.05 -6.42 -7.86
C ARG A 437 -13.61 -6.18 -6.42
N LEU A 438 -14.44 -6.57 -5.47
CA LEU A 438 -14.16 -6.47 -4.05
C LEU A 438 -13.51 -7.78 -3.58
N TYR A 439 -12.60 -7.67 -2.61
CA TYR A 439 -11.93 -8.83 -2.03
C TYR A 439 -12.10 -8.89 -0.51
N ALA A 440 -12.39 -10.08 -0.01
CA ALA A 440 -12.39 -10.39 1.42
C ALA A 440 -11.95 -11.83 1.62
N GLY A 441 -11.48 -12.18 2.82
CA GLY A 441 -10.98 -13.52 3.09
C GLY A 441 -11.30 -13.98 4.50
N ALA A 442 -11.35 -15.30 4.68
CA ALA A 442 -11.61 -15.96 5.96
C ALA A 442 -10.55 -17.02 6.24
N GLY A 443 -10.13 -17.09 7.50
CA GLY A 443 -9.16 -18.08 7.98
C GLY A 443 -9.86 -19.39 8.33
N ILE A 444 -9.75 -20.37 7.45
CA ILE A 444 -10.34 -21.70 7.63
C ILE A 444 -9.41 -22.56 8.47
N VAL A 445 -9.95 -23.09 9.57
CA VAL A 445 -9.27 -24.00 10.49
C VAL A 445 -10.17 -25.20 10.80
N ALA A 446 -9.62 -26.22 11.47
CA ALA A 446 -10.43 -27.33 11.94
C ALA A 446 -11.62 -26.83 12.79
N GLY A 447 -12.83 -27.25 12.42
CA GLY A 447 -14.08 -26.82 13.08
C GLY A 447 -14.70 -25.51 12.54
N SER A 448 -14.13 -24.90 11.51
CA SER A 448 -14.81 -23.86 10.73
C SER A 448 -16.09 -24.43 10.09
N ASP A 449 -17.07 -23.55 9.87
CA ASP A 449 -18.38 -23.88 9.32
C ASP A 449 -18.63 -23.06 8.03
N PRO A 450 -18.86 -23.69 6.86
CA PRO A 450 -18.95 -22.97 5.59
C PRO A 450 -19.97 -21.83 5.55
N GLU A 451 -21.11 -21.97 6.23
CA GLU A 451 -22.16 -20.93 6.28
C GLU A 451 -21.70 -19.74 7.13
N LYS A 452 -21.11 -20.00 8.30
CA LYS A 452 -20.58 -18.95 9.18
C LYS A 452 -19.41 -18.19 8.54
N GLU A 453 -18.50 -18.88 7.86
CA GLU A 453 -17.36 -18.26 7.19
C GLU A 453 -17.83 -17.37 6.02
N LEU A 454 -18.85 -17.80 5.27
CA LEU A 454 -19.48 -16.96 4.24
C LEU A 454 -20.13 -15.72 4.86
N ALA A 455 -20.87 -15.87 5.96
CA ALA A 455 -21.51 -14.75 6.65
C ALA A 455 -20.47 -13.73 7.16
N GLU A 456 -19.34 -14.17 7.70
CA GLU A 456 -18.24 -13.29 8.11
C GLU A 456 -17.68 -12.50 6.92
N ILE A 457 -17.46 -13.16 5.79
CA ILE A 457 -16.99 -12.51 4.56
C ILE A 457 -18.01 -11.50 4.03
N GLN A 458 -19.30 -11.80 4.07
CA GLN A 458 -20.35 -10.88 3.63
C GLN A 458 -20.34 -9.58 4.44
N LEU A 459 -20.10 -9.63 5.75
CA LEU A 459 -19.94 -8.43 6.58
C LEU A 459 -18.73 -7.59 6.14
N LYS A 460 -17.60 -8.22 5.79
CA LYS A 460 -16.41 -7.53 5.26
C LYS A 460 -16.73 -6.84 3.92
N PHE A 461 -17.52 -7.49 3.06
CA PHE A 461 -17.96 -6.88 1.80
C PHE A 461 -18.92 -5.71 1.99
N GLN A 462 -19.85 -5.78 2.94
CA GLN A 462 -20.77 -4.67 3.21
C GLN A 462 -20.03 -3.38 3.56
N ALA A 463 -18.92 -3.46 4.30
CA ALA A 463 -18.09 -2.30 4.60
C ALA A 463 -17.52 -1.66 3.31
N LEU A 464 -17.01 -2.48 2.39
CA LEU A 464 -16.48 -2.02 1.10
C LEU A 464 -17.56 -1.50 0.16
N LEU A 465 -18.71 -2.18 0.07
CA LEU A 465 -19.84 -1.78 -0.76
C LEU A 465 -20.35 -0.39 -0.39
N LYS A 466 -20.46 -0.11 0.93
CA LYS A 466 -20.85 1.21 1.44
C LYS A 466 -19.87 2.31 1.06
N ALA A 467 -18.63 1.98 0.70
CA ALA A 467 -17.64 2.96 0.29
C ALA A 467 -17.70 3.27 -1.21
N LEU A 468 -18.21 2.36 -2.04
CA LEU A 468 -18.34 2.54 -3.48
C LEU A 468 -19.52 3.43 -3.90
N THR A 469 -20.39 3.79 -2.95
CA THR A 469 -21.64 4.54 -3.17
C THR A 469 -21.70 5.84 -2.37
#